data_AF-J3EYM8-F1
#
_entry.id   AF-J3EYM8-F1
#
_cell.length_a   1.000
_cell.length_b   1.000
_cell.length_c   1.000
_cell.angle_alpha   90.00
_cell.angle_beta   90.00
_cell.angle_gamma   90.00
#
_symmetry.space_group_name_H-M   'P 1'
#
loop_
_entity.id
_entity.type
_entity.pdbx_description
1 polymer ?
#
loop_
_entity_poly.entity_id
_entity_poly.type
_entity_poly.pdbx_seq_one_letter_code
_entity_poly.pdbx_strand_id
1 'polypeptide(L)'
;METYTVEIAETESHEGISADVYDEDGLVTESLHVAYADYGVAAVREDWEPDVVEREVTADVTTLDMQVSRGDDVFEFRLLGDREELLRERLSDSDLQLAYVDE
;
A
#
# COMPACT_ATOMS: atom_id res chain seq x y z
N MET A 1 -1.18 -10.34 -21.78
CA MET A 1 -2.01 -9.52 -20.89
C MET A 1 -2.20 -10.36 -19.66
N GLU A 2 -1.57 -9.94 -18.59
CA GLU A 2 -1.53 -10.61 -17.30
C GLU A 2 -2.40 -9.78 -16.34
N THR A 3 -3.03 -10.44 -15.39
CA THR A 3 -3.86 -9.77 -14.37
C THR A 3 -3.09 -9.77 -13.07
N TYR A 4 -2.94 -8.59 -12.49
CA TYR A 4 -2.26 -8.38 -11.22
C TYR A 4 -3.25 -7.90 -10.18
N THR A 5 -3.13 -8.43 -8.97
CA THR A 5 -3.92 -8.01 -7.81
C THR A 5 -3.02 -7.28 -6.84
N VAL A 6 -3.36 -6.03 -6.54
CA VAL A 6 -2.71 -5.23 -5.50
C VAL A 6 -3.54 -5.36 -4.23
N GLU A 7 -2.91 -5.84 -3.17
CA GLU A 7 -3.44 -5.88 -1.82
C GLU A 7 -2.70 -4.85 -0.97
N ILE A 8 -3.42 -3.91 -0.37
CA ILE A 8 -2.86 -2.96 0.58
C ILE A 8 -3.51 -3.22 1.93
N ALA A 9 -2.70 -3.62 2.90
CA ALA A 9 -3.16 -4.01 4.23
C ALA A 9 -2.23 -3.47 5.31
N GLU A 10 -2.82 -3.12 6.47
CA GLU A 10 -2.00 -2.86 7.65
C GLU A 10 -1.30 -4.14 8.10
N THR A 11 -0.09 -3.98 8.61
CA THR A 11 0.66 -5.10 9.19
C THR A 11 0.00 -5.61 10.47
N GLU A 12 0.19 -6.89 10.78
CA GLU A 12 -0.33 -7.51 12.02
C GLU A 12 0.14 -6.82 13.31
N SER A 13 1.22 -6.02 13.23
CA SER A 13 1.75 -5.27 14.38
C SER A 13 1.16 -3.86 14.52
N HIS A 14 0.33 -3.40 13.58
CA HIS A 14 -0.22 -2.03 13.51
C HIS A 14 0.84 -0.91 13.44
N GLU A 15 2.08 -1.27 13.10
CA GLU A 15 3.23 -0.36 13.08
C GLU A 15 3.53 0.16 11.66
N GLY A 16 2.81 -0.34 10.66
CA GLY A 16 3.04 -0.03 9.26
C GLY A 16 2.01 -0.65 8.34
N ILE A 17 2.14 -0.35 7.06
CA ILE A 17 1.26 -0.79 5.99
C ILE A 17 2.10 -1.49 4.92
N SER A 18 1.60 -2.64 4.44
CA SER A 18 2.19 -3.41 3.36
C SER A 18 1.33 -3.24 2.12
N ALA A 19 1.99 -3.29 0.97
CA ALA A 19 1.37 -3.34 -0.33
C ALA A 19 2.01 -4.46 -1.14
N ASP A 20 1.24 -5.51 -1.38
CA ASP A 20 1.68 -6.74 -2.03
C ASP A 20 0.97 -6.88 -3.38
N VAL A 21 1.74 -7.25 -4.39
CA VAL A 21 1.25 -7.42 -5.76
C VAL A 21 1.34 -8.89 -6.12
N TYR A 22 0.21 -9.48 -6.47
CA TYR A 22 0.07 -10.86 -6.87
C TYR A 22 -0.16 -10.96 -8.37
N ASP A 23 0.44 -11.95 -9.01
CA ASP A 23 0.18 -12.35 -10.40
C ASP A 23 -1.08 -13.26 -10.50
N GLU A 24 -1.50 -13.64 -11.71
CA GLU A 24 -2.68 -14.46 -11.96
C GLU A 24 -2.64 -15.85 -11.29
N ASP A 25 -1.44 -16.39 -11.04
CA ASP A 25 -1.23 -17.63 -10.28
C ASP A 25 -1.22 -17.42 -8.74
N GLY A 26 -1.42 -16.18 -8.27
CA GLY A 26 -1.41 -15.82 -6.84
C GLY A 26 -0.01 -15.77 -6.22
N LEU A 27 1.04 -15.66 -7.04
CA LEU A 27 2.41 -15.46 -6.56
C LEU A 27 2.69 -13.98 -6.35
N VAL A 28 3.33 -13.64 -5.22
CA VAL A 28 3.84 -12.29 -5.00
C VAL A 28 4.93 -11.98 -6.03
N THR A 29 4.66 -11.00 -6.88
CA THR A 29 5.62 -10.49 -7.88
C THR A 29 6.40 -9.32 -7.31
N GLU A 30 5.78 -8.55 -6.42
CA GLU A 30 6.36 -7.40 -5.77
C GLU A 30 5.71 -7.12 -4.42
N SER A 31 6.49 -6.60 -3.48
CA SER A 31 6.00 -6.22 -2.17
C SER A 31 6.72 -4.97 -1.65
N LEU A 32 5.96 -4.10 -1.01
CA LEU A 32 6.43 -2.86 -0.43
C LEU A 32 5.88 -2.73 0.98
N HIS A 33 6.78 -2.53 1.95
CA HIS A 33 6.39 -2.32 3.34
C HIS A 33 6.90 -0.97 3.83
N VAL A 34 6.03 -0.21 4.50
CA VAL A 34 6.37 1.06 5.12
C VAL A 34 5.89 1.12 6.56
N ALA A 35 6.81 1.52 7.44
CA ALA A 35 6.52 1.76 8.84
C ALA A 35 5.93 3.17 9.03
N TYR A 36 4.89 3.30 9.83
CA TYR A 36 4.30 4.59 10.18
C TYR A 36 5.29 5.51 10.89
N ALA A 37 6.18 4.92 11.70
CA ALA A 37 7.23 5.64 12.41
C ALA A 37 8.22 6.37 11.48
N ASP A 38 8.45 5.89 10.25
CA ASP A 38 9.31 6.57 9.26
C ASP A 38 8.73 7.95 8.87
N TYR A 39 7.43 8.13 9.07
CA TYR A 39 6.68 9.34 8.78
C TYR A 39 6.23 10.11 10.01
N GLY A 40 6.70 9.73 11.21
CA GLY A 40 6.33 10.39 12.47
C GLY A 40 4.86 10.23 12.86
N VAL A 41 4.20 9.19 12.35
CA VAL A 41 2.82 8.86 12.71
C VAL A 41 2.74 7.47 13.35
N ALA A 42 1.68 7.24 14.12
CA ALA A 42 1.35 5.94 14.66
C ALA A 42 -0.16 5.72 14.61
N ALA A 43 -0.55 4.45 14.52
CA ALA A 43 -1.94 4.03 14.65
C ALA A 43 -2.42 4.34 16.08
N VAL A 44 -3.48 5.13 16.23
CA VAL A 44 -4.05 5.50 17.54
C VAL A 44 -5.19 4.59 17.97
N ARG A 45 -5.09 3.32 17.57
CA ARG A 45 -6.11 2.28 17.73
C ARG A 45 -5.47 1.02 18.29
N GLU A 46 -6.21 0.34 19.15
CA GLU A 46 -5.73 -0.88 19.84
C GLU A 46 -6.43 -2.16 19.36
N ASP A 47 -7.62 -2.07 18.73
CA ASP A 47 -8.47 -3.24 18.43
C ASP A 47 -9.25 -3.07 17.09
N TRP A 48 -8.77 -2.21 16.20
CA TRP A 48 -9.38 -2.00 14.87
C TRP A 48 -8.30 -2.06 13.80
N GLU A 49 -8.54 -2.83 12.74
CA GLU A 49 -7.70 -2.92 11.54
C GLU A 49 -8.41 -2.23 10.37
N PRO A 50 -7.69 -1.55 9.48
CA PRO A 50 -8.31 -0.90 8.35
C PRO A 50 -8.76 -1.99 7.38
N ASP A 51 -9.79 -1.70 6.59
CA ASP A 51 -10.21 -2.64 5.55
C ASP A 51 -9.05 -2.87 4.56
N VAL A 52 -8.84 -4.14 4.21
CA VAL A 52 -7.89 -4.51 3.17
C VAL A 52 -8.36 -3.92 1.85
N VAL A 53 -7.49 -3.15 1.19
CA VAL A 53 -7.79 -2.56 -0.10
C VAL A 53 -7.24 -3.45 -1.20
N GLU A 54 -8.15 -4.14 -1.87
CA GLU A 54 -7.83 -4.98 -3.03
C GLU A 54 -8.20 -4.27 -4.33
N ARG A 55 -7.28 -4.29 -5.30
CA ARG A 55 -7.50 -3.78 -6.65
C ARG A 55 -6.87 -4.67 -7.70
N GLU A 56 -7.63 -4.95 -8.75
CA GLU A 56 -7.16 -5.71 -9.89
C GLU A 56 -6.83 -4.78 -11.06
N VAL A 57 -5.73 -5.08 -11.77
CA VAL A 57 -5.35 -4.40 -13.00
C VAL A 57 -4.82 -5.39 -14.03
N THR A 58 -5.27 -5.29 -15.28
CA THR A 58 -4.77 -6.10 -16.38
C THR A 58 -3.81 -5.26 -17.22
N ALA A 59 -2.57 -5.73 -17.38
CA ALA A 59 -1.54 -5.03 -18.14
C ALA A 59 -0.66 -6.01 -18.93
N ASP A 60 0.11 -5.50 -19.87
CA ASP A 60 1.08 -6.27 -20.67
C ASP A 60 2.47 -5.67 -20.38
N VAL A 61 3.04 -6.05 -19.23
CA VAL A 61 4.25 -5.43 -18.69
C VAL A 61 5.26 -6.51 -18.28
N THR A 62 6.53 -6.17 -18.34
CA THR A 62 7.61 -7.12 -18.00
C THR A 62 8.20 -6.92 -16.63
N THR A 63 7.89 -5.79 -15.99
CA THR A 63 8.40 -5.40 -14.69
C THR A 63 7.34 -4.56 -14.01
N LEU A 64 7.14 -4.84 -12.74
CA LEU A 64 6.31 -4.05 -11.83
C LEU A 64 7.22 -3.31 -10.86
N ASP A 65 6.77 -2.12 -10.45
CA ASP A 65 7.44 -1.29 -9.44
C ASP A 65 6.38 -0.59 -8.57
N MET A 66 6.29 -1.02 -7.31
CA MET A 66 5.35 -0.53 -6.32
C MET A 66 6.01 0.57 -5.52
N GLN A 67 5.43 1.76 -5.60
CA GLN A 67 5.94 2.95 -4.95
C GLN A 67 4.94 3.48 -3.94
N VAL A 68 5.46 4.00 -2.83
CA VAL A 68 4.68 4.77 -1.86
C VAL A 68 5.27 6.17 -1.72
N SER A 69 4.39 7.16 -1.64
CA SER A 69 4.74 8.53 -1.29
C SER A 69 3.77 9.02 -0.22
N ARG A 70 4.25 9.85 0.69
CA ARG A 70 3.40 10.52 1.67
C ARG A 70 3.30 12.01 1.34
N GLY A 71 2.11 12.57 1.42
CA GLY A 71 1.87 14.01 1.25
C GLY A 71 0.48 14.40 1.76
N ASP A 72 0.37 15.58 2.38
CA ASP A 72 -0.90 16.11 2.93
C ASP A 72 -1.69 15.07 3.77
N ASP A 73 -1.01 14.38 4.69
CA ASP A 73 -1.63 13.37 5.58
C ASP A 73 -2.25 12.16 4.84
N VAL A 74 -1.74 11.86 3.64
CA VAL A 74 -2.17 10.76 2.78
C VAL A 74 -0.97 9.92 2.35
N PHE A 75 -1.12 8.61 2.43
CA PHE A 75 -0.28 7.63 1.75
C PHE A 75 -0.82 7.40 0.33
N GLU A 76 0.01 7.69 -0.67
CA GLU A 76 -0.27 7.41 -2.07
C GLU A 76 0.58 6.23 -2.54
N PHE A 77 -0.10 5.12 -2.84
CA PHE A 77 0.48 3.92 -3.42
C PHE A 77 0.31 3.95 -4.93
N ARG A 78 1.37 3.67 -5.67
CA ARG A 78 1.38 3.66 -7.14
C ARG A 78 2.06 2.40 -7.63
N LEU A 79 1.32 1.60 -8.40
CA LEU A 79 1.87 0.49 -9.14
C LEU A 79 2.27 0.98 -10.52
N LEU A 80 3.56 0.89 -10.83
CA LEU A 80 4.10 1.14 -12.14
C LEU A 80 4.37 -0.18 -12.86
N GLY A 81 4.08 -0.24 -14.15
CA GLY A 81 4.43 -1.34 -15.03
C GLY A 81 5.18 -0.81 -16.24
N ASP A 82 6.41 -1.30 -16.47
CA ASP A 82 7.32 -0.74 -17.48
C ASP A 82 7.50 0.79 -17.39
N ARG A 83 7.47 1.33 -16.15
CA ARG A 83 7.52 2.77 -15.82
C ARG A 83 6.26 3.58 -16.15
N GLU A 84 5.19 2.93 -16.60
CA GLU A 84 3.87 3.55 -16.78
C GLU A 84 3.00 3.29 -15.56
N GLU A 85 2.19 4.26 -15.15
CA GLU A 85 1.27 4.07 -14.02
C GLU A 85 0.12 3.14 -14.41
N LEU A 86 0.01 2.01 -13.72
CA LEU A 86 -1.07 1.04 -13.89
C LEU A 86 -2.21 1.31 -12.91
N LEU A 87 -1.85 1.58 -11.65
CA LEU A 87 -2.80 1.77 -10.56
C LEU A 87 -2.31 2.81 -9.57
N ARG A 88 -3.26 3.51 -8.94
CA ARG A 88 -3.00 4.46 -7.86
C ARG A 88 -4.07 4.31 -6.80
N GLU A 89 -3.64 4.17 -5.55
CA GLU A 89 -4.52 4.10 -4.40
C GLU A 89 -4.08 5.09 -3.32
N ARG A 90 -5.06 5.69 -2.64
CA ARG A 90 -4.82 6.78 -1.68
C ARG A 90 -5.49 6.48 -0.35
N LEU A 91 -4.70 6.40 0.70
CA LEU A 91 -5.15 6.11 2.06
C LEU A 91 -4.83 7.30 2.95
N SER A 92 -5.88 7.91 3.50
CA SER A 92 -5.72 9.09 4.37
C SER A 92 -5.44 8.65 5.79
N ASP A 93 -4.75 9.48 6.57
CA ASP A 93 -4.52 9.22 8.00
C ASP A 93 -5.84 9.04 8.76
N SER A 94 -6.91 9.72 8.37
CA SER A 94 -8.24 9.52 8.98
C SER A 94 -8.84 8.15 8.68
N ASP A 95 -8.55 7.59 7.51
CA ASP A 95 -9.01 6.26 7.09
C ASP A 95 -8.23 5.19 7.85
N LEU A 96 -6.92 5.40 8.00
CA LEU A 96 -6.02 4.53 8.75
C LEU A 96 -6.01 4.80 10.26
N GLN A 97 -6.78 5.78 10.74
CA GLN A 97 -6.77 6.27 12.12
C GLN A 97 -5.35 6.49 12.68
N LEU A 98 -4.56 7.26 11.95
CA LEU A 98 -3.21 7.64 12.33
C LEU A 98 -3.19 9.01 13.00
N ALA A 99 -2.26 9.20 13.93
CA ALA A 99 -1.95 10.50 14.47
C ALA A 99 -0.43 10.72 14.51
N TYR A 100 -0.04 11.99 14.40
CA TYR A 100 1.34 12.39 14.64
C TYR A 100 1.75 12.09 16.07
N VAL A 101 2.89 11.41 16.19
CA VAL A 101 3.55 11.18 17.46
C VAL A 101 4.70 12.20 17.57
N ASP A 102 4.52 13.19 18.42
CA ASP A 102 5.59 14.14 18.78
C ASP A 102 6.61 13.36 19.64
N GLU A 103 7.86 13.26 19.17
CA GLU A 103 8.97 12.58 19.87
C GLU A 103 9.35 13.25 21.21
#